data_AF-A0A378B7L3-F1
#
_entry.id   AF-A0A378B7L3-F1
#
_cell.length_a   1.000
_cell.length_b   1.000
_cell.length_c   1.000
_cell.angle_alpha   90.00
_cell.angle_beta   90.00
_cell.angle_gamma   90.00
#
_symmetry.space_group_name_H-M   'P 1'
#
loop_
_entity.id
_entity.type
_entity.pdbx_description
1 polymer ?
#
loop_
_entity_poly.entity_id
_entity_poly.type
_entity_poly.pdbx_seq_one_letter_code
_entity_poly.pdbx_strand_id
1 'polypeptide(L)' 'MILNEGDFVVFYPGEVHKPLCAVGAPAKVRKAVVKMLMA' A
#
# COMPACT_ATOMS: atom_id res chain seq x y z
N MET A 1 -5.32 -3.42 -6.96
CA MET A 1 -4.41 -4.43 -6.38
C MET A 1 -4.94 -4.83 -5.01
N ILE A 2 -4.96 -6.13 -4.71
CA ILE A 2 -5.24 -6.67 -3.38
C ILE A 2 -3.89 -7.11 -2.80
N LEU A 3 -3.60 -6.76 -1.55
CA LEU A 3 -2.36 -7.12 -0.85
C LEU A 3 -2.71 -8.00 0.36
N ASN A 4 -2.10 -9.17 0.45
CA ASN A 4 -2.22 -10.07 1.59
C ASN A 4 -1.07 -9.85 2.59
N GLU A 5 -1.10 -10.59 3.69
CA GLU A 5 0.00 -10.57 4.66
C GLU A 5 1.32 -11.04 4.01
N GLY A 6 2.37 -10.24 4.20
CA GLY A 6 3.69 -10.49 3.59
C GLY A 6 3.90 -9.85 2.21
N ASP A 7 2.83 -9.46 1.52
CA ASP A 7 2.95 -8.78 0.22
C ASP A 7 3.46 -7.35 0.39
N PHE A 8 4.20 -6.87 -0.61
CA PHE A 8 4.60 -5.47 -0.70
C PHE A 8 4.46 -4.94 -2.13
N VAL A 9 4.36 -3.62 -2.23
CA VAL A 9 4.33 -2.90 -3.50
C VAL A 9 5.19 -1.64 -3.36
N VAL A 10 5.89 -1.29 -4.43
CA VAL A 10 6.69 -0.06 -4.51
C VAL A 10 5.96 0.90 -5.43
N PHE A 11 5.83 2.16 -5.01
CA PHE A 11 5.30 3.25 -5.83
C PHE A 11 6.41 4.27 -6.07
N TYR A 12 6.72 4.52 -7.34
CA TYR A 12 7.67 5.55 -7.75
C TYR A 12 7.00 6.93 -7.77
N PRO A 13 7.80 8.03 -7.76
CA PRO A 13 7.27 9.37 -7.97
C PRO A 13 6.44 9.46 -9.26
N GLY A 14 5.22 10.01 -9.16
CA GLY A 14 4.27 10.12 -10.27
C GLY A 14 3.28 8.95 -10.38
N GLU A 15 3.52 7.82 -9.73
CA GLU A 15 2.56 6.71 -9.71
C GLU A 15 1.43 6.97 -8.71
N VAL A 16 0.26 7.30 -9.25
CA VAL A 16 -0.94 7.55 -8.45
C VAL A 16 -1.43 6.25 -7.82
N HIS A 17 -1.62 6.28 -6.50
CA HIS A 17 -2.12 5.14 -5.74
C HIS A 17 -3.11 5.58 -4.65
N LYS A 18 -4.08 4.72 -4.34
CA LYS A 18 -5.11 4.96 -3.31
C LYS A 18 -5.13 3.82 -2.28
N PRO A 19 -4.32 3.89 -1.21
CA PRO A 19 -4.32 2.90 -0.13
C PRO A 19 -5.60 2.95 0.72
N LEU A 20 -5.80 1.92 1.57
CA LEU A 20 -6.93 1.82 2.51
C LEU A 20 -8.31 1.59 1.87
N CYS A 21 -8.35 1.15 0.61
CA CYS A 21 -9.58 0.66 0.00
C CYS A 21 -10.00 -0.66 0.66
N ALA A 22 -11.26 -0.75 1.09
CA ALA A 22 -11.81 -1.97 1.66
C ALA A 22 -11.95 -3.06 0.59
N VAL A 23 -11.70 -4.31 0.98
CA VAL A 23 -12.10 -5.48 0.21
C VAL A 23 -13.36 -6.03 0.87
N GLY A 24 -14.51 -5.87 0.20
CA GLY A 24 -15.81 -6.15 0.81
C GLY A 24 -16.22 -5.08 1.82
N ALA A 25 -15.89 -5.27 3.10
CA ALA A 25 -16.27 -4.37 4.19
C ALA A 25 -15.04 -3.72 4.87
N PRO A 26 -15.19 -2.55 5.53
CA PRO A 26 -14.09 -1.94 6.27
C PRO A 26 -13.60 -2.83 7.41
N ALA A 27 -12.27 -2.95 7.55
CA ALA A 27 -11.62 -3.73 8.58
C ALA A 27 -10.35 -3.05 9.08
N LYS A 28 -9.91 -3.38 10.30
CA LYS A 28 -8.62 -2.93 10.82
C LYS A 28 -7.52 -3.79 10.20
N VAL A 29 -6.50 -3.14 9.64
CA VAL A 29 -5.31 -3.79 9.08
C VAL A 29 -4.05 -3.15 9.65
N ARG A 30 -2.97 -3.92 9.75
CA ARG A 30 -1.63 -3.42 10.12
C ARG A 30 -0.75 -3.43 8.89
N LYS A 31 -0.03 -2.33 8.64
CA LYS A 31 0.92 -2.19 7.53
C LYS A 31 2.02 -1.20 7.86
N ALA A 32 3.11 -1.24 7.10
CA ALA A 32 4.15 -0.23 7.11
C ALA A 32 4.16 0.55 5.79
N VAL A 33 4.53 1.82 5.84
CA VAL A 33 4.86 2.62 4.66
C VAL A 33 6.29 3.13 4.84
N VAL A 34 7.21 2.61 4.04
CA VAL A 34 8.62 3.01 4.07
C VAL A 34 8.83 4.08 3.00
N LYS A 35 9.47 5.18 3.37
CA LYS A 35 9.83 6.27 2.45
C LYS A 35 11.32 6.18 2.14
N MET A 36 11.65 6.05 0.87
CA MET A 36 13.03 5.94 0.38
C MET A 36 13.37 7.21 -0.41
N LEU A 37 14.57 7.74 -0.22
CA LEU A 37 15.09 8.84 -1.03
C LEU A 37 15.61 8.27 -2.35
N MET A 38 15.15 8.81 -3.47
CA MET A 38 15.65 8.44 -4.80
C MET A 38 16.77 9.41 -5.19
N ALA A 39 17.88 8.87 -5.70
CA ALA A 39 19.02 9.64 -6.20
C ALA A 39 18.84 10.02 -7.68
#